data_AF-A0A679HL58-F1
#
_entry.id   AF-A0A679HL58-F1
#
_cell.length_a   1.000
_cell.length_b   1.000
_cell.length_c   1.000
_cell.angle_alpha   90.00
_cell.angle_beta   90.00
_cell.angle_gamma   90.00
#
_symmetry.space_group_name_H-M   'P 1'
#
loop_
_entity.id
_entity.type
_entity.pdbx_description
1 polymer ?
#
loop_
_entity_poly.entity_id
_entity_poly.type
_entity_poly.pdbx_seq_one_letter_code
_entity_poly.pdbx_strand_id
1 'polypeptide(L)'
;MALAFSGGKDSMACLHLLRDQLDCGIFVDTGYLLPETIHMVNYAASLLPVMHVVKTDRHRQNEEWGIPADIVPVDWTREAELFSGRKALRIQSWVRCHIENVNLPVWGKAKSLGVTHLVYGARKDEEVNSNTQAEQVQDGMTVLCPLAEWTAPQVLAYLETKMEVPEHFYSVHDSSSLDCYDCPAFEATSQNRVAWMKTKYPEAYAAYAVRHHAIYEALEEAVKPTGQERQPRSTSKKESE
;
A
#
# COMPACT_ATOMS: atom_id res chain seq x y z
N MET A 1 7.95 0.75 23.19
CA MET A 1 7.46 1.37 21.94
C MET A 1 7.30 0.29 20.87
N ALA A 2 6.42 0.47 19.88
CA ALA A 2 6.31 -0.45 18.75
C ALA A 2 6.69 0.24 17.43
N LEU A 3 7.30 -0.50 16.51
CA LEU A 3 7.61 -0.02 15.16
C LEU A 3 6.60 -0.55 14.15
N ALA A 4 5.92 0.33 13.41
CA ALA A 4 5.21 -0.03 12.19
C ALA A 4 6.25 -0.31 11.09
N PHE A 5 6.57 -1.58 10.88
CA PHE A 5 7.64 -2.00 10.00
C PHE A 5 7.08 -2.42 8.63
N SER A 6 7.59 -1.85 7.54
CA SER A 6 7.16 -2.18 6.16
C SER A 6 8.17 -3.05 5.41
N GLY A 7 9.38 -3.22 5.93
CA GLY A 7 10.50 -3.82 5.19
C GLY A 7 11.22 -2.83 4.27
N GLY A 8 10.77 -1.58 4.23
CA GLY A 8 11.37 -0.49 3.47
C GLY A 8 12.55 0.19 4.17
N LYS A 9 13.31 0.99 3.41
CA LYS A 9 14.52 1.69 3.86
C LYS A 9 14.27 2.57 5.10
N ASP A 10 13.16 3.30 5.11
CA ASP A 10 12.87 4.24 6.20
C ASP A 10 12.47 3.49 7.48
N SER A 11 11.64 2.46 7.37
CA SER A 11 11.31 1.60 8.52
C SER A 11 12.54 0.85 9.06
N MET A 12 13.50 0.51 8.19
CA MET A 12 14.77 -0.11 8.57
C MET A 12 15.68 0.89 9.31
N ALA A 13 15.73 2.14 8.87
CA ALA A 13 16.49 3.18 9.58
C ALA A 13 15.87 3.45 10.96
N CYS A 14 14.53 3.50 11.08
CA CYS A 14 13.85 3.59 12.37
C CYS A 14 14.22 2.42 13.30
N LEU A 15 14.25 1.19 12.77
CA LEU A 15 14.65 0.01 13.52
C LEU A 15 16.05 0.18 14.11
N HIS A 16 17.03 0.56 13.31
CA HIS A 16 18.41 0.73 13.78
C HIS A 16 18.58 1.92 14.73
N LEU A 17 17.83 3.00 14.51
CA LEU A 17 17.91 4.22 15.32
C LEU A 17 17.34 4.01 16.72
N LEU A 18 16.26 3.24 16.84
CA LEU A 18 15.52 3.06 18.08
C LEU A 18 15.59 1.63 18.64
N ARG A 19 16.50 0.79 18.13
CA ARG A 19 16.56 -0.65 18.43
C ARG A 19 16.41 -0.98 19.91
N ASP A 20 17.14 -0.27 20.76
CA ASP A 20 17.19 -0.54 22.21
C ASP A 20 15.99 0.03 22.98
N GLN A 21 15.08 0.75 22.30
CA GLN A 21 13.85 1.35 22.84
C GLN A 21 12.57 0.68 22.32
N LEU A 22 12.71 -0.19 21.31
CA LEU A 22 11.60 -0.91 20.70
C LEU A 22 11.32 -2.21 21.45
N ASP A 23 10.08 -2.36 21.92
CA ASP A 23 9.61 -3.61 22.54
C ASP A 23 9.27 -4.63 21.45
N CYS A 24 8.74 -4.17 20.32
CA CYS A 24 8.34 -5.02 19.21
C CYS A 24 8.26 -4.29 17.86
N GLY A 25 8.23 -5.08 16.79
CA GLY A 25 7.81 -4.65 15.46
C GLY A 25 6.41 -5.17 15.13
N ILE A 26 5.68 -4.42 14.31
CA ILE A 26 4.40 -4.83 13.73
C ILE A 26 4.57 -4.77 12.21
N PHE A 27 4.42 -5.93 11.58
CA PHE A 27 4.47 -6.08 10.13
C PHE A 27 3.12 -6.59 9.62
N VAL A 28 2.66 -6.08 8.49
CA VAL A 28 1.43 -6.56 7.84
C VAL A 28 1.76 -7.38 6.60
N ASP A 29 1.34 -8.64 6.63
CA ASP A 29 1.45 -9.56 5.51
C ASP A 29 0.14 -9.58 4.73
N THR A 30 0.15 -8.92 3.57
CA THR A 30 -1.00 -8.89 2.66
C THR A 30 -1.10 -10.13 1.77
N GLY A 31 -0.09 -11.00 1.78
CA GLY A 31 0.04 -12.15 0.88
C GLY A 31 0.61 -11.83 -0.51
N TYR A 32 0.91 -10.56 -0.81
CA TYR A 32 1.37 -10.12 -2.15
C TYR A 32 2.73 -9.41 -2.10
N LEU A 33 3.63 -9.93 -1.27
CA LEU A 33 4.94 -9.34 -1.00
C LEU A 33 6.01 -9.93 -1.93
N LEU A 34 7.03 -9.13 -2.26
CA LEU A 34 8.22 -9.64 -2.94
C LEU A 34 9.18 -10.34 -1.96
N PRO A 35 10.04 -11.26 -2.44
CA PRO A 35 11.02 -11.95 -1.60
C PRO A 35 11.93 -11.01 -0.81
N GLU A 36 12.29 -9.86 -1.39
CA GLU A 36 13.10 -8.83 -0.73
C GLU A 36 12.43 -8.29 0.54
N THR A 37 11.13 -8.01 0.49
CA THR A 37 10.38 -7.53 1.66
C THR A 37 10.39 -8.57 2.76
N ILE A 38 10.15 -9.85 2.41
CA ILE A 38 10.20 -10.96 3.37
C ILE A 38 11.60 -11.10 3.99
N HIS A 39 12.64 -10.97 3.18
CA HIS A 39 14.02 -11.01 3.67
C HIS A 39 14.30 -9.87 4.66
N MET A 40 13.84 -8.64 4.38
CA MET A 40 13.99 -7.50 5.28
C MET A 40 13.20 -7.67 6.58
N VAL A 41 11.99 -8.24 6.53
CA VAL A 41 11.19 -8.56 7.72
C VAL A 41 11.87 -9.62 8.58
N ASN A 42 12.44 -10.67 7.98
CA ASN A 42 13.18 -11.69 8.71
C ASN A 42 14.44 -11.12 9.36
N TYR A 43 15.17 -10.25 8.66
CA TYR A 43 16.30 -9.51 9.23
C TYR A 43 15.85 -8.68 10.44
N ALA A 44 14.80 -7.87 10.30
CA ALA A 44 14.27 -7.06 11.38
C ALA A 44 13.80 -7.89 12.59
N ALA A 45 13.14 -9.02 12.33
CA ALA A 45 12.70 -9.95 13.37
C ALA A 45 13.87 -10.54 14.18
N SER A 46 15.06 -10.67 13.58
CA SER A 46 16.26 -11.11 14.30
C SER A 46 16.86 -10.03 15.22
N LEU A 47 16.52 -8.76 14.98
CA LEU A 47 17.05 -7.62 15.74
C LEU A 47 16.14 -7.16 16.88
N LEU A 48 14.84 -7.44 16.77
CA LEU A 48 13.80 -7.04 17.72
C LEU A 48 13.52 -8.13 18.74
N PRO A 49 13.03 -7.79 19.95
CA PRO A 49 12.58 -8.80 20.91
C PRO A 49 11.45 -9.66 20.36
N VAL A 50 10.49 -9.04 19.65
CA VAL A 50 9.35 -9.71 19.02
C VAL A 50 8.96 -8.99 17.72
N MET A 51 8.66 -9.76 16.67
CA MET A 51 7.99 -9.27 15.46
C MET A 51 6.57 -9.84 15.38
N HIS A 52 5.56 -8.99 15.46
CA HIS A 52 4.16 -9.36 15.28
C HIS A 52 3.78 -9.26 13.81
N VAL A 53 3.53 -10.41 13.17
CA VAL A 53 3.02 -10.48 11.80
C VAL A 53 1.49 -10.52 11.83
N VAL A 54 0.85 -9.54 11.20
CA VAL A 54 -0.60 -9.45 11.04
C VAL A 54 -0.95 -9.82 9.60
N LYS A 55 -1.69 -10.91 9.40
CA LYS A 55 -2.12 -11.32 8.07
C LYS A 55 -3.43 -10.65 7.68
N THR A 56 -3.55 -10.19 6.44
CA THR A 56 -4.79 -9.64 5.88
C THR A 56 -5.22 -10.38 4.63
N ASP A 57 -6.53 -10.38 4.37
CA ASP A 57 -7.11 -10.98 3.16
C ASP A 57 -7.41 -9.89 2.14
N ARG A 58 -6.34 -9.35 1.56
CA ARG A 58 -6.42 -8.32 0.52
C ARG A 58 -7.13 -8.82 -0.73
N HIS A 59 -7.05 -10.12 -1.01
CA HIS A 59 -7.73 -10.71 -2.16
C HIS A 59 -9.24 -10.57 -2.02
N ARG A 60 -9.81 -11.07 -0.92
CA ARG A 60 -11.23 -10.94 -0.63
C ARG A 60 -11.68 -9.48 -0.58
N GLN A 61 -10.87 -8.59 0.00
CA GLN A 61 -11.18 -7.16 0.03
C GLN A 61 -11.29 -6.58 -1.40
N ASN A 62 -10.39 -6.95 -2.30
CA ASN A 62 -10.45 -6.54 -3.70
C ASN A 62 -11.64 -7.18 -4.47
N GLU A 63 -12.02 -8.43 -4.17
CA GLU A 63 -13.24 -9.04 -4.76
C GLU A 63 -14.51 -8.27 -4.36
N GLU A 64 -14.54 -7.79 -3.12
CA GLU A 64 -15.67 -7.03 -2.58
C GLU A 64 -15.72 -5.61 -3.14
N TRP A 65 -14.60 -4.88 -3.12
CA TRP A 65 -14.56 -3.45 -3.38
C TRP A 65 -13.97 -3.05 -4.74
N GLY A 66 -13.14 -3.90 -5.34
CA GLY A 66 -12.48 -3.67 -6.62
C GLY A 66 -10.97 -3.57 -6.56
N ILE A 67 -10.34 -3.35 -7.71
CA ILE A 67 -8.89 -3.11 -7.80
C ILE A 67 -8.59 -1.67 -7.36
N PRO A 68 -7.58 -1.44 -6.49
CA PRO A 68 -7.18 -0.08 -6.12
C PRO A 68 -6.55 0.65 -7.29
N ALA A 69 -6.94 1.91 -7.52
CA ALA A 69 -6.40 2.76 -8.58
C ALA A 69 -6.23 4.21 -8.11
N ASP A 70 -5.42 4.97 -8.85
CA ASP A 70 -5.23 6.42 -8.65
C ASP A 70 -6.44 7.23 -9.12
N ILE A 71 -7.10 6.77 -10.20
CA ILE A 71 -8.31 7.36 -10.76
C ILE A 71 -9.42 6.31 -10.69
N VAL A 72 -10.56 6.71 -10.12
CA VAL A 72 -11.71 5.81 -9.91
C VAL A 72 -12.89 6.30 -10.73
N PRO A 73 -13.24 5.62 -11.85
CA PRO A 73 -14.44 5.97 -12.60
C PRO A 73 -15.66 5.56 -11.78
N VAL A 74 -16.52 6.53 -11.44
CA VAL A 74 -17.61 6.35 -10.46
C VAL A 74 -18.50 5.15 -10.78
N ASP A 75 -18.84 4.93 -12.06
CA ASP A 75 -19.70 3.84 -12.53
C ASP A 75 -19.13 2.43 -12.29
N TRP A 76 -17.83 2.29 -11.98
CA TRP A 76 -17.14 1.03 -11.67
C TRP A 76 -16.95 0.82 -10.15
N THR A 77 -17.43 1.73 -9.32
CA THR A 77 -17.39 1.53 -7.87
C THR A 77 -18.50 0.58 -7.43
N ARG A 78 -18.29 -0.13 -6.31
CA ARG A 78 -19.32 -0.98 -5.70
C ARG A 78 -20.58 -0.15 -5.37
N GLU A 79 -20.38 1.07 -4.90
CA GLU A 79 -21.43 1.99 -4.50
C GLU A 79 -22.33 2.39 -5.68
N ALA A 80 -21.76 2.58 -6.88
CA ALA A 80 -22.51 3.00 -8.06
C ALA A 80 -23.28 1.87 -8.76
N GLU A 81 -23.00 0.59 -8.45
CA GLU A 81 -23.64 -0.55 -9.13
C GLU A 81 -25.18 -0.52 -9.05
N LEU A 82 -25.73 0.09 -8.00
CA LEU A 82 -27.17 0.31 -7.83
C LEU A 82 -27.78 1.21 -8.93
N PHE A 83 -26.98 2.08 -9.54
CA PHE A 83 -27.40 3.07 -10.53
C PHE A 83 -26.86 2.77 -11.93
N SER A 84 -25.57 2.40 -12.04
CA SER A 84 -24.91 2.11 -13.32
C SER A 84 -25.09 0.66 -13.79
N GLY A 85 -25.53 -0.22 -12.88
CA GLY A 85 -25.51 -1.68 -13.07
C GLY A 85 -24.12 -2.27 -12.81
N ARG A 86 -24.09 -3.58 -12.54
CA ARG A 86 -22.83 -4.28 -12.27
C ARG A 86 -21.93 -4.30 -13.51
N LYS A 87 -20.68 -3.87 -13.33
CA LYS A 87 -19.60 -3.93 -14.34
C LYS A 87 -18.84 -5.26 -14.25
N ALA A 88 -18.07 -5.60 -15.29
CA ALA A 88 -17.21 -6.78 -15.30
C ALA A 88 -16.06 -6.69 -14.27
N LEU A 89 -15.65 -5.46 -13.95
CA LEU A 89 -14.62 -5.13 -12.98
C LEU A 89 -15.16 -4.08 -12.00
N ARG A 90 -14.71 -4.14 -10.74
CA ARG A 90 -14.85 -3.03 -9.78
C ARG A 90 -13.52 -2.31 -9.60
N ILE A 91 -13.58 -1.01 -9.40
CA ILE A 91 -12.43 -0.16 -9.10
C ILE A 91 -12.70 0.60 -7.80
N GLN A 92 -11.71 0.65 -6.91
CA GLN A 92 -11.76 1.39 -5.66
C GLN A 92 -10.62 2.39 -5.55
N SER A 93 -10.76 3.35 -4.63
CA SER A 93 -9.63 4.21 -4.25
C SER A 93 -8.55 3.37 -3.57
N TRP A 94 -7.29 3.60 -3.95
CA TRP A 94 -6.16 2.97 -3.26
C TRP A 94 -6.13 3.25 -1.76
N VAL A 95 -6.65 4.42 -1.34
CA VAL A 95 -6.71 4.82 0.07
C VAL A 95 -7.53 3.82 0.89
N ARG A 96 -8.68 3.37 0.36
CA ARG A 96 -9.51 2.37 1.06
C ARG A 96 -8.76 1.06 1.22
N CYS A 97 -8.20 0.54 0.12
CA CYS A 97 -7.43 -0.71 0.15
C CYS A 97 -6.28 -0.63 1.15
N HIS A 98 -5.53 0.47 1.18
CA HIS A 98 -4.39 0.67 2.07
C HIS A 98 -4.84 0.83 3.54
N ILE A 99 -5.92 1.57 3.79
CA ILE A 99 -6.47 1.71 5.15
C ILE A 99 -6.90 0.34 5.70
N GLU A 100 -7.70 -0.42 4.95
CA GLU A 100 -8.26 -1.69 5.42
C GLU A 100 -7.23 -2.80 5.52
N ASN A 101 -6.27 -2.86 4.59
CA ASN A 101 -5.32 -3.97 4.51
C ASN A 101 -3.95 -3.67 5.12
N VAL A 102 -3.65 -2.42 5.50
CA VAL A 102 -2.35 -2.05 6.09
C VAL A 102 -2.54 -1.22 7.36
N ASN A 103 -3.14 -0.03 7.28
CA ASN A 103 -3.18 0.89 8.42
C ASN A 103 -4.03 0.36 9.59
N LEU A 104 -5.29 0.00 9.36
CA LEU A 104 -6.15 -0.54 10.41
C LEU A 104 -5.58 -1.81 11.06
N PRO A 105 -5.00 -2.77 10.32
CA PRO A 105 -4.27 -3.89 10.90
C PRO A 105 -3.12 -3.50 11.83
N VAL A 106 -2.26 -2.56 11.42
CA VAL A 106 -1.15 -2.06 12.27
C VAL A 106 -1.72 -1.44 13.54
N TRP A 107 -2.67 -0.50 13.39
CA TRP A 107 -3.27 0.22 14.50
C TRP A 107 -4.05 -0.71 15.45
N GLY A 108 -4.80 -1.66 14.89
CA GLY A 108 -5.55 -2.66 15.65
C GLY A 108 -4.61 -3.55 16.47
N LYS A 109 -3.49 -3.99 15.87
CA LYS A 109 -2.47 -4.76 16.59
C LYS A 109 -1.82 -3.91 17.68
N ALA A 110 -1.40 -2.67 17.39
CA ALA A 110 -0.81 -1.76 18.35
C ALA A 110 -1.74 -1.52 19.56
N LYS A 111 -3.02 -1.22 19.31
CA LYS A 111 -4.05 -1.08 20.36
C LYS A 111 -4.21 -2.36 21.18
N SER A 112 -4.25 -3.53 20.54
CA SER A 112 -4.38 -4.82 21.24
C SER A 112 -3.18 -5.16 22.14
N LEU A 113 -2.01 -4.60 21.85
CA LEU A 113 -0.78 -4.78 22.62
C LEU A 113 -0.62 -3.70 23.71
N GLY A 114 -1.53 -2.73 23.80
CA GLY A 114 -1.41 -1.60 24.73
C GLY A 114 -0.25 -0.66 24.39
N VAL A 115 0.13 -0.56 23.11
CA VAL A 115 1.20 0.33 22.66
C VAL A 115 0.82 1.78 22.96
N THR A 116 1.73 2.50 23.61
CA THR A 116 1.57 3.95 23.89
C THR A 116 2.29 4.83 22.86
N HIS A 117 3.31 4.29 22.19
CA HIS A 117 4.11 4.97 21.18
C HIS A 117 4.30 4.07 19.95
N LEU A 118 3.79 4.50 18.79
CA LEU A 118 3.91 3.81 17.51
C LEU A 118 4.82 4.61 16.57
N VAL A 119 5.92 3.99 16.17
CA VAL A 119 6.95 4.60 15.32
C VAL A 119 6.65 4.33 13.85
N TYR A 120 6.76 5.35 13.00
CA TYR A 120 6.69 5.28 11.54
C TYR A 120 7.94 5.87 10.89
N GLY A 121 8.28 5.38 9.70
CA GLY A 121 9.40 5.89 8.88
C GLY A 121 9.04 7.09 8.01
N ALA A 122 8.01 7.87 8.35
CA ALA A 122 7.56 8.98 7.50
C ALA A 122 8.58 10.13 7.45
N ARG A 123 8.76 10.74 6.27
CA ARG A 123 9.65 11.88 6.03
C ARG A 123 8.88 13.05 5.42
N LYS A 124 9.30 14.29 5.70
CA LYS A 124 8.64 15.51 5.18
C LYS A 124 8.79 15.72 3.68
N ASP A 125 9.83 15.17 3.07
CA ASP A 125 10.13 15.29 1.66
C ASP A 125 9.37 14.26 0.78
N GLU A 126 8.47 13.46 1.38
CA GLU A 126 7.61 12.52 0.66
C GLU A 126 6.27 13.17 0.28
N GLU A 127 5.87 13.04 -1.00
CA GLU A 127 4.66 13.68 -1.53
C GLU A 127 3.35 13.17 -0.90
N VAL A 128 3.34 11.92 -0.44
CA VAL A 128 2.14 11.25 0.09
C VAL A 128 2.30 11.00 1.59
N ASN A 129 2.38 12.07 2.39
CA ASN A 129 2.38 11.93 3.84
C ASN A 129 1.80 13.17 4.53
N SER A 130 0.55 13.07 5.02
CA SER A 130 -0.13 14.16 5.72
C SER A 130 0.30 14.34 7.18
N ASN A 131 1.11 13.42 7.72
CA ASN A 131 1.46 13.32 9.13
C ASN A 131 2.98 13.19 9.34
N THR A 132 3.70 14.25 8.97
CA THR A 132 5.17 14.33 9.02
C THR A 132 5.69 15.11 10.24
N GLN A 133 4.82 15.37 11.22
CA GLN A 133 5.28 15.90 12.50
C GLN A 133 6.11 14.84 13.21
N ALA A 134 7.21 15.26 13.84
CA ALA A 134 8.10 14.36 14.56
C ALA A 134 7.36 13.58 15.65
N GLU A 135 6.35 14.20 16.26
CA GLU A 135 5.50 13.61 17.28
C GLU A 135 4.08 14.18 17.17
N GLN A 136 3.07 13.32 17.32
CA GLN A 136 1.67 13.71 17.42
C GLN A 136 0.87 12.67 18.22
N VAL A 137 -0.22 13.09 18.85
CA VAL A 137 -1.13 12.16 19.56
C VAL A 137 -2.35 11.89 18.70
N GLN A 138 -2.64 10.61 18.45
CA GLN A 138 -3.80 10.15 17.70
C GLN A 138 -4.43 8.95 18.43
N ASP A 139 -5.74 9.04 18.71
CA ASP A 139 -6.51 8.02 19.45
C ASP A 139 -5.86 7.61 20.80
N GLY A 140 -5.21 8.55 21.50
CA GLY A 140 -4.53 8.29 22.78
C GLY A 140 -3.18 7.54 22.65
N MET A 141 -2.69 7.33 21.43
CA MET A 141 -1.35 6.81 21.16
C MET A 141 -0.48 7.90 20.55
N THR A 142 0.76 8.00 20.99
CA THR A 142 1.76 8.89 20.39
C THR A 142 2.31 8.25 19.11
N VAL A 143 2.19 8.93 17.99
CA VAL A 143 2.83 8.57 16.72
C VAL A 143 4.16 9.32 16.63
N LEU A 144 5.25 8.58 16.41
CA LEU A 144 6.60 9.13 16.31
C LEU A 144 7.17 8.91 14.91
N CYS A 145 7.69 9.98 14.31
CA CYS A 145 8.34 9.98 13.00
C CYS A 145 9.78 10.49 13.15
N PRO A 146 10.72 9.65 13.64
CA PRO A 146 12.07 10.10 13.97
C PRO A 146 12.89 10.52 12.73
N LEU A 147 12.44 10.14 11.54
CA LEU A 147 13.05 10.50 10.26
C LEU A 147 12.38 11.71 9.60
N ALA A 148 11.47 12.41 10.29
CA ALA A 148 10.67 13.49 9.69
C ALA A 148 11.52 14.54 8.94
N GLU A 149 12.69 14.89 9.45
CA GLU A 149 13.60 15.88 8.84
C GLU A 149 14.69 15.26 7.95
N TRP A 150 14.68 13.94 7.75
CA TRP A 150 15.68 13.24 6.95
C TRP A 150 15.26 13.19 5.48
N THR A 151 16.25 13.26 4.61
CA THR A 151 16.11 12.99 3.17
C THR A 151 16.45 11.54 2.86
N ALA A 152 16.03 11.04 1.69
CA ALA A 152 16.26 9.65 1.30
C ALA A 152 17.77 9.29 1.25
N PRO A 153 18.67 10.17 0.74
CA PRO A 153 20.11 9.95 0.80
C PRO A 153 20.65 9.87 2.23
N GLN A 154 20.11 10.66 3.18
CA GLN A 154 20.53 10.59 4.59
C GLN A 154 20.13 9.25 5.24
N VAL A 155 18.94 8.74 4.89
CA VAL A 155 18.49 7.41 5.33
C VAL A 155 19.44 6.33 4.82
N LEU A 156 19.79 6.34 3.53
CA LEU A 156 20.70 5.34 2.96
C LEU A 156 22.11 5.45 3.55
N ALA A 157 22.67 6.66 3.63
CA ALA A 157 23.99 6.88 4.23
C ALA A 157 24.05 6.43 5.69
N TYR A 158 22.97 6.60 6.45
CA TYR A 158 22.88 6.07 7.80
C TYR A 158 22.86 4.54 7.81
N LEU A 159 22.04 3.91 6.96
CA LEU A 159 21.94 2.45 6.89
C LEU A 159 23.26 1.78 6.49
N GLU A 160 24.05 2.40 5.62
CA GLU A 160 25.40 1.93 5.26
C GLU A 160 26.33 1.81 6.48
N THR A 161 26.08 2.58 7.55
CA THR A 161 26.83 2.46 8.82
C THR A 161 26.36 1.31 9.71
N LYS A 162 25.23 0.68 9.39
CA LYS A 162 24.52 -0.27 10.26
C LYS A 162 24.39 -1.66 9.65
N MET A 163 24.29 -1.75 8.33
CA MET A 163 24.07 -2.99 7.61
C MET A 163 24.60 -2.90 6.18
N GLU A 164 24.74 -4.05 5.53
CA GLU A 164 24.85 -4.10 4.08
C GLU A 164 23.50 -3.70 3.48
N VAL A 165 23.46 -2.58 2.76
CA VAL A 165 22.22 -2.03 2.21
C VAL A 165 21.82 -2.82 0.95
N PRO A 166 20.62 -3.42 0.90
CA PRO A 166 20.19 -4.17 -0.28
C PRO A 166 20.06 -3.29 -1.52
N GLU A 167 20.42 -3.86 -2.67
CA GLU A 167 20.36 -3.17 -3.98
C GLU A 167 19.03 -2.44 -4.23
N HIS A 168 17.91 -3.10 -3.92
CA HIS A 168 16.58 -2.55 -4.20
C HIS A 168 16.26 -1.24 -3.44
N PHE A 169 16.96 -0.93 -2.34
CA PHE A 169 16.82 0.36 -1.67
C PHE A 169 17.38 1.53 -2.50
N TYR A 170 18.32 1.26 -3.41
CA TYR A 170 18.82 2.23 -4.37
C TYR A 170 18.06 2.18 -5.70
N SER A 171 17.77 0.99 -6.21
CA SER A 171 17.13 0.81 -7.52
C SER A 171 15.67 1.30 -7.54
N VAL A 172 14.97 1.24 -6.42
CA VAL A 172 13.56 1.67 -6.27
C VAL A 172 13.48 2.87 -5.32
N HIS A 173 14.17 3.95 -5.70
CA HIS A 173 14.36 5.12 -4.85
C HIS A 173 13.08 5.95 -4.65
N ASP A 174 12.15 5.88 -5.60
CA ASP A 174 10.83 6.54 -5.58
C ASP A 174 9.87 5.94 -4.56
N SER A 175 10.14 4.73 -4.06
CA SER A 175 9.33 4.08 -3.04
C SER A 175 10.11 3.89 -1.73
N SER A 176 9.44 4.13 -0.60
CA SER A 176 9.97 3.79 0.72
C SER A 176 10.01 2.28 0.95
N SER A 177 9.13 1.50 0.29
CA SER A 177 9.04 0.04 0.42
C SER A 177 8.61 -0.68 -0.86
N LEU A 178 8.84 -2.00 -0.92
CA LEU A 178 8.26 -2.87 -1.94
C LEU A 178 6.92 -3.40 -1.42
N ASP A 179 5.89 -2.54 -1.50
CA ASP A 179 4.49 -2.85 -1.20
C ASP A 179 3.95 -4.03 -2.05
N CYS A 180 2.63 -4.23 -2.06
CA CYS A 180 1.99 -5.28 -2.86
C CYS A 180 2.45 -5.24 -4.33
N TYR A 181 3.04 -6.33 -4.83
CA TYR A 181 3.69 -6.37 -6.14
C TYR A 181 2.72 -6.13 -7.31
N ASP A 182 1.46 -6.52 -7.14
CA ASP A 182 0.41 -6.41 -8.16
C ASP A 182 -0.52 -5.20 -7.95
N CYS A 183 -0.15 -4.24 -7.08
CA CYS A 183 -0.92 -3.02 -6.89
C CYS A 183 -0.68 -2.03 -8.05
N PRO A 184 -1.73 -1.65 -8.81
CA PRO A 184 -1.62 -0.72 -9.93
C PRO A 184 -1.77 0.76 -9.52
N ALA A 185 -1.94 1.06 -8.23
CA ALA A 185 -1.94 2.43 -7.73
C ALA A 185 -0.52 3.01 -7.62
N PHE A 186 -0.44 4.33 -7.38
CA PHE A 186 0.78 5.12 -7.33
C PHE A 186 1.55 5.10 -8.65
N GLU A 187 0.86 5.15 -9.78
CA GLU A 187 1.49 5.01 -11.09
C GLU A 187 2.53 6.10 -11.36
N ALA A 188 2.28 7.33 -10.91
CA ALA A 188 3.20 8.45 -11.05
C ALA A 188 4.55 8.21 -10.35
N THR A 189 4.56 7.45 -9.24
CA THR A 189 5.72 7.29 -8.34
C THR A 189 6.21 5.84 -8.21
N SER A 190 5.68 4.91 -9.01
CA SER A 190 6.07 3.49 -8.94
C SER A 190 6.76 2.97 -10.21
N GLN A 191 7.18 3.86 -11.11
CA GLN A 191 7.79 3.51 -12.39
C GLN A 191 9.08 2.68 -12.22
N ASN A 192 9.94 3.06 -11.27
CA ASN A 192 11.19 2.31 -11.05
C ASN A 192 10.90 0.94 -10.45
N ARG A 193 9.95 0.86 -9.50
CA ARG A 193 9.47 -0.43 -8.95
C ARG A 193 8.97 -1.35 -10.05
N VAL A 194 8.12 -0.85 -10.94
CA VAL A 194 7.53 -1.64 -12.03
C VAL A 194 8.59 -2.09 -13.04
N ALA A 195 9.51 -1.21 -13.43
CA ALA A 195 10.61 -1.55 -14.33
C ALA A 195 11.55 -2.60 -13.74
N TRP A 196 11.90 -2.45 -12.46
CA TRP A 196 12.72 -3.40 -11.72
C TRP A 196 12.02 -4.76 -11.58
N MET A 197 10.75 -4.76 -11.18
CA MET A 197 9.92 -5.98 -11.07
C MET A 197 9.79 -6.69 -12.42
N LYS A 198 9.61 -5.98 -13.52
CA LYS A 198 9.54 -6.56 -14.87
C LYS A 198 10.79 -7.37 -15.23
N THR A 199 11.95 -6.90 -14.77
CA THR A 199 13.25 -7.52 -15.06
C THR A 199 13.52 -8.69 -14.11
N LYS A 200 13.29 -8.51 -12.81
CA LYS A 200 13.68 -9.46 -11.77
C LYS A 200 12.61 -10.52 -11.48
N TYR A 201 11.33 -10.17 -11.60
CA TYR A 201 10.16 -10.99 -11.26
C TYR A 201 9.08 -10.92 -12.36
N PRO A 202 9.34 -11.50 -13.54
CA PRO A 202 8.43 -11.38 -14.69
C PRO A 202 7.02 -11.93 -14.41
N GLU A 203 6.88 -12.95 -13.55
CA GLU A 203 5.57 -13.48 -13.14
C GLU A 203 4.79 -12.49 -12.26
N ALA A 204 5.44 -11.85 -11.30
CA ALA A 204 4.83 -10.80 -10.47
C ALA A 204 4.42 -9.59 -11.34
N TYR A 205 5.27 -9.22 -12.30
CA TYR A 205 4.95 -8.20 -13.28
C TYR A 205 3.76 -8.58 -14.17
N ALA A 206 3.65 -9.84 -14.60
CA ALA A 206 2.50 -10.29 -15.38
C ALA A 206 1.18 -10.12 -14.61
N ALA A 207 1.17 -10.46 -13.32
CA ALA A 207 0.01 -10.25 -12.44
C ALA A 207 -0.33 -8.76 -12.29
N TYR A 208 0.67 -7.90 -12.09
CA TYR A 208 0.50 -6.44 -12.11
C TYR A 208 -0.11 -5.96 -13.43
N ALA A 209 0.46 -6.37 -14.57
CA ALA A 209 0.10 -5.89 -15.89
C ALA A 209 -1.35 -6.22 -16.26
N VAL A 210 -1.86 -7.40 -15.88
CA VAL A 210 -3.26 -7.77 -16.07
C VAL A 210 -4.19 -6.81 -15.33
N ARG A 211 -3.90 -6.49 -14.07
CA ARG A 211 -4.72 -5.59 -13.25
C ARG A 211 -4.64 -4.15 -13.74
N HIS A 212 -3.44 -3.69 -14.08
CA HIS A 212 -3.19 -2.35 -14.62
C HIS A 212 -3.94 -2.15 -15.94
N HIS A 213 -3.81 -3.09 -16.89
CA HIS A 213 -4.52 -3.00 -18.18
C HIS A 213 -6.04 -2.93 -18.01
N ALA A 214 -6.62 -3.74 -17.13
CA ALA A 214 -8.06 -3.75 -16.88
C ALA A 214 -8.59 -2.42 -16.33
N ILE A 215 -7.79 -1.70 -15.53
CA ILE A 215 -8.13 -0.34 -15.08
C ILE A 215 -8.15 0.63 -16.26
N TYR A 216 -7.14 0.57 -17.13
CA TYR A 216 -7.06 1.46 -18.28
C TYR A 216 -8.22 1.25 -19.26
N GLU A 217 -8.60 0.01 -19.54
CA GLU A 217 -9.78 -0.28 -20.36
C GLU A 217 -11.06 0.32 -19.77
N ALA A 218 -11.23 0.22 -18.44
CA ALA A 218 -12.36 0.81 -17.73
C ALA A 218 -12.35 2.35 -17.76
N LEU A 219 -11.18 2.98 -17.63
CA LEU A 219 -11.02 4.43 -17.74
C LEU A 219 -11.36 4.92 -19.14
N GLU A 220 -10.86 4.23 -20.18
CA GLU A 220 -11.21 4.52 -21.57
C GLU A 220 -12.71 4.39 -21.83
N GLU A 221 -13.36 3.34 -21.30
CA GLU A 221 -14.83 3.21 -21.41
C GLU A 221 -15.56 4.36 -20.71
N ALA A 222 -15.10 4.76 -19.53
CA ALA A 222 -15.76 5.79 -18.72
C ALA A 222 -15.75 7.18 -19.38
N VAL A 223 -14.78 7.48 -20.24
CA VAL A 223 -14.65 8.78 -20.92
C VAL A 223 -15.16 8.78 -22.36
N LYS A 224 -15.60 7.62 -22.90
CA LYS A 224 -16.18 7.55 -24.25
C LYS A 224 -17.45 8.40 -24.33
N PRO A 225 -17.58 9.32 -25.32
CA PRO A 225 -18.79 10.10 -25.50
C PRO A 225 -19.99 9.18 -25.71
N THR A 226 -21.08 9.41 -24.98
CA THR A 226 -22.34 8.64 -25.08
C THR A 226 -23.12 8.89 -26.39
N GLY A 227 -22.44 9.26 -27.48
CA GLY A 227 -23.00 9.59 -28.79
C GLY A 227 -23.08 8.43 -29.80
N GLN A 228 -22.75 7.20 -29.41
CA GLN A 228 -23.16 6.01 -30.15
C GLN A 228 -24.35 5.39 -29.42
N GLU A 229 -25.49 5.35 -30.13
CA GLU A 229 -26.82 4.98 -29.66
C GLU A 229 -26.81 3.94 -28.53
N ARG A 230 -27.13 4.36 -27.30
CA ARG A 230 -27.67 3.42 -26.32
C ARG A 230 -29.01 2.95 -26.88
N GLN A 231 -29.03 1.76 -27.50
CA GLN A 231 -30.29 1.13 -27.88
C GLN A 231 -31.23 1.17 -26.68
N PRO A 232 -32.47 1.67 -26.84
CA PRO A 232 -33.38 1.80 -25.72
C PRO A 232 -33.54 0.44 -25.06
N ARG A 233 -33.29 0.38 -23.74
CA ARG A 233 -33.63 -0.79 -22.93
C ARG A 233 -35.11 -1.06 -23.17
N SER A 234 -35.41 -2.19 -23.82
CA SER A 234 -36.77 -2.64 -24.04
C SER A 234 -37.43 -2.76 -22.67
N THR A 235 -38.32 -1.82 -22.38
CA THR A 235 -39.26 -1.97 -21.28
C THR A 235 -40.22 -3.06 -21.71
N SER A 236 -40.00 -4.27 -21.18
CA SER A 236 -41.03 -5.30 -21.18
C SER A 236 -42.19 -4.76 -20.34
N LYS A 237 -43.15 -4.10 -21.01
CA LYS A 237 -44.48 -3.89 -20.46
C LYS A 237 -45.08 -5.27 -20.20
N LYS A 238 -45.03 -5.71 -18.95
CA LYS A 238 -46.04 -6.58 -18.38
C LYS A 238 -47.20 -5.70 -17.95
N GLU A 239 -48.33 -5.83 -18.61
CA GLU A 239 -49.68 -5.48 -18.14
C GLU A 239 -50.62 -6.09 -19.21
N SER A 240 -51.16 -7.30 -19.01
CA SER A 240 -52.34 -7.64 -18.20
C SER A 240 -53.63 -7.04 -18.76
N GLU A 241 -54.27 -7.77 -19.67
CA GLU A 241 -55.69 -8.20 -19.64
C GLU A 241 -55.92 -9.28 -20.70
#